data_AF-A0A524JMV2-F1
#
_entry.id   AF-A0A524JMV2-F1
#
_cell.length_a   1.000
_cell.length_b   1.000
_cell.length_c   1.000
_cell.angle_alpha   90.00
_cell.angle_beta   90.00
_cell.angle_gamma   90.00
#
_symmetry.space_group_name_H-M   'P 1'
#
loop_
_entity.id
_entity.type
_entity.pdbx_description
1 polymer ?
#
loop_
_entity_poly.entity_id
_entity_poly.type
_entity_poly.pdbx_seq_one_letter_code
_entity_poly.pdbx_strand_id
1 'polypeptide(L)'
;MLKGKLKFIVAIAVIALTVSYLVYGGVRDTMVYYLTVEELMAQVPAVYDTKVRVSGTVVPGTIIKDTNSALKFQITDGTQNIDVTYEGIIPDIFADDVEAVVEGVYAKNDVFEADILLAKCPTKYESTDSLYENKEASN
;
A
#
# COMPACT_ATOMS: atom_id res chain seq x y z
N MET A 1 -4.03 15.75 -56.17
CA MET A 1 -4.35 14.65 -55.24
C MET A 1 -3.37 14.46 -54.06
N LEU A 2 -2.08 14.84 -54.16
CA LEU A 2 -1.08 14.60 -53.10
C LEU A 2 -1.28 15.45 -51.82
N LYS A 3 -1.73 16.72 -51.96
CA LYS A 3 -1.93 17.64 -50.82
C LYS A 3 -3.02 17.20 -49.82
N GLY A 4 -4.03 16.45 -50.27
CA GLY A 4 -5.10 15.94 -49.40
C GLY A 4 -4.62 14.80 -48.49
N LYS A 5 -3.82 13.89 -49.04
CA LYS A 5 -3.19 12.80 -48.27
C LYS A 5 -2.19 13.33 -47.24
N LEU A 6 -1.42 14.36 -47.59
CA LEU A 6 -0.47 14.99 -46.67
C LEU A 6 -1.18 15.63 -45.46
N LYS A 7 -2.29 16.35 -45.67
CA LYS A 7 -3.08 16.93 -44.58
C LYS A 7 -3.64 15.84 -43.64
N PHE A 8 -4.08 14.72 -44.19
CA PHE A 8 -4.56 13.58 -43.40
C PHE A 8 -3.44 12.93 -42.58
N ILE A 9 -2.26 12.73 -43.16
CA ILE A 9 -1.10 12.16 -42.46
C ILE A 9 -0.66 13.09 -41.33
N VAL A 10 -0.60 14.40 -41.56
CA VAL A 10 -0.26 15.37 -40.51
C VAL A 10 -1.30 15.36 -39.39
N ALA A 11 -2.59 15.31 -39.73
CA ALA A 11 -3.65 15.23 -38.71
C ALA A 11 -3.52 13.96 -37.84
N ILE A 12 -3.28 12.80 -38.46
CA ILE A 12 -3.07 11.54 -37.74
C ILE A 12 -1.81 11.62 -36.87
N ALA A 13 -0.71 12.19 -37.38
CA ALA A 13 0.54 12.32 -36.64
C ALA A 13 0.38 13.22 -35.41
N VAL A 14 -0.33 14.35 -35.54
CA VAL A 14 -0.63 15.25 -34.41
C VAL A 14 -1.45 14.51 -33.35
N ILE A 15 -2.51 13.81 -33.75
CA ILE A 15 -3.35 13.03 -32.84
C ILE A 15 -2.51 11.97 -32.11
N ALA A 16 -1.71 11.21 -32.84
CA ALA A 16 -0.83 10.18 -32.26
C ALA A 16 0.15 10.78 -31.24
N LEU A 17 0.78 11.90 -31.56
CA LEU A 17 1.68 12.61 -30.64
C LEU A 17 0.97 13.07 -29.37
N THR A 18 -0.21 13.68 -29.50
CA THR A 18 -1.00 14.09 -28.32
C THR A 18 -1.42 12.91 -27.46
N VAL A 19 -1.86 11.80 -28.05
CA VAL A 19 -2.22 10.58 -27.31
C VAL A 19 -1.00 10.00 -26.60
N SER A 20 0.14 9.90 -27.28
CA SER A 20 1.39 9.42 -26.66
C SER A 20 1.83 10.30 -25.49
N TYR A 21 1.71 11.63 -25.61
CA TYR A 21 2.01 12.56 -24.52
C TYR A 21 1.08 12.36 -23.32
N LEU A 22 -0.22 12.23 -23.57
CA LEU A 22 -1.22 11.98 -22.50
C LEU A 22 -1.01 10.64 -21.82
N VAL A 23 -0.71 9.58 -22.57
CA VAL A 23 -0.42 8.25 -22.00
C VAL A 23 0.84 8.31 -21.13
N TYR A 24 1.89 9.01 -21.59
CA TYR A 24 3.13 9.12 -20.82
C TYR A 24 2.96 9.90 -19.50
N GLY A 25 2.14 10.96 -19.50
CA GLY A 25 1.82 11.72 -18.29
C GLY A 25 0.88 10.97 -17.36
N GLY A 26 -0.27 10.51 -17.87
CA GLY A 26 -1.36 9.98 -17.05
C GLY A 26 -1.10 8.62 -16.41
N VAL A 27 -0.25 7.78 -17.02
CA VAL A 27 0.08 6.45 -16.45
C VAL A 27 0.89 6.56 -15.16
N ARG A 28 1.70 7.62 -15.01
CA ARG A 28 2.56 7.78 -13.82
C ARG A 28 1.77 8.17 -12.58
N ASP A 29 0.74 8.99 -12.73
CA ASP A 29 -0.02 9.53 -11.60
C ASP A 29 -0.99 8.51 -10.97
N THR A 30 -1.30 7.40 -11.66
CA THR A 30 -2.28 6.41 -11.19
C THR A 30 -1.63 5.19 -10.50
N MET A 31 -0.31 5.05 -10.58
CA MET A 31 0.38 3.88 -10.05
C MET A 31 0.81 4.11 -8.59
N VAL A 32 0.06 3.54 -7.64
CA VAL A 32 0.50 3.41 -6.25
C VAL A 32 1.28 2.11 -6.13
N TYR A 33 2.59 2.22 -5.94
CA TYR A 33 3.47 1.05 -5.77
C TYR A 33 3.19 0.36 -4.43
N TYR A 34 3.16 -0.97 -4.45
CA TYR A 34 3.04 -1.80 -3.25
C TYR A 34 4.42 -2.28 -2.83
N LEU A 35 4.85 -1.93 -1.62
CA LEU A 35 6.18 -2.20 -1.07
C LEU A 35 6.08 -2.91 0.28
N THR A 36 7.11 -3.66 0.64
CA THR A 36 7.35 -4.06 2.04
C THR A 36 8.07 -2.96 2.82
N VAL A 37 8.17 -3.11 4.14
CA VAL A 37 8.93 -2.18 4.99
C VAL A 37 10.40 -2.13 4.55
N GLU A 38 11.05 -3.27 4.32
CA GLU A 38 12.42 -3.35 3.82
C GLU A 38 12.60 -2.68 2.46
N GLU A 39 11.69 -2.90 1.52
CA GLU A 39 11.75 -2.31 0.18
C GLU A 39 11.59 -0.79 0.21
N LEU A 40 10.72 -0.28 1.09
CA LEU A 40 10.58 1.16 1.32
C LEU A 40 11.91 1.74 1.83
N MET A 41 12.50 1.13 2.85
CA MET A 41 13.75 1.60 3.47
C MET A 41 14.93 1.53 2.50
N ALA A 42 14.99 0.50 1.65
CA ALA A 42 16.01 0.37 0.62
C ALA A 42 15.92 1.44 -0.48
N GLN A 43 14.75 2.06 -0.67
CA GLN A 43 14.50 3.11 -1.66
C GLN A 43 14.61 4.53 -1.09
N VAL A 44 14.84 4.69 0.21
CA VAL A 44 15.15 5.99 0.81
C VAL A 44 16.50 6.50 0.26
N PRO A 45 16.60 7.76 -0.19
CA PRO A 45 15.63 8.87 -0.09
C PRO A 45 14.72 9.05 -1.31
N ALA A 46 14.82 8.20 -2.33
CA ALA A 46 14.08 8.36 -3.59
C ALA A 46 12.56 8.22 -3.43
N VAL A 47 12.10 7.51 -2.39
CA VAL A 47 10.67 7.32 -2.09
C VAL A 47 10.05 8.45 -1.27
N TYR A 48 10.85 9.43 -0.81
CA TYR A 48 10.29 10.58 -0.10
C TYR A 48 9.32 11.36 -0.99
N ASP A 49 8.28 11.94 -0.38
CA ASP A 49 7.24 12.74 -1.04
C ASP A 49 6.48 11.96 -2.15
N THR A 50 6.60 10.63 -2.19
CA THR A 50 5.93 9.76 -3.17
C THR A 50 4.83 8.95 -2.49
N LYS A 51 3.67 8.86 -3.15
CA LYS A 51 2.56 8.05 -2.66
C LYS A 51 2.81 6.57 -2.92
N VAL A 52 2.89 5.78 -1.85
CA VAL A 52 3.13 4.35 -1.89
C VAL A 52 2.19 3.62 -0.93
N ARG A 53 2.05 2.32 -1.14
CA ARG A 53 1.33 1.41 -0.25
C ARG A 53 2.33 0.46 0.37
N VAL A 54 2.34 0.36 1.69
CA VAL A 54 3.30 -0.44 2.45
C VAL A 54 2.56 -1.48 3.27
N SER A 55 3.02 -2.72 3.22
CA SER A 55 2.52 -3.79 4.08
C SER A 55 3.49 -4.14 5.19
N GLY A 56 2.95 -4.38 6.38
CA GLY A 56 3.71 -4.90 7.52
C GLY A 56 2.78 -5.33 8.65
N THR A 57 3.33 -6.03 9.63
CA THR A 57 2.62 -6.43 10.85
C THR A 57 2.71 -5.32 11.88
N VAL A 58 1.61 -5.01 12.55
CA VAL A 58 1.58 -4.01 13.62
C VAL A 58 2.41 -4.48 14.81
N VAL A 59 3.40 -3.67 15.21
CA VAL A 59 4.28 -3.99 16.33
C VAL A 59 3.50 -3.88 17.64
N PRO A 60 3.43 -4.95 18.46
CA PRO A 60 2.63 -4.95 19.68
C PRO A 60 3.00 -3.84 20.65
N GLY A 61 1.99 -3.17 21.22
CA GLY A 61 2.18 -2.10 22.21
C GLY A 61 2.68 -0.77 21.65
N THR A 62 2.78 -0.62 20.32
CA THR A 62 3.18 0.66 19.68
C THR A 62 1.99 1.55 19.34
N ILE A 63 0.76 1.03 19.43
CA ILE A 63 -0.46 1.76 19.10
C ILE A 63 -0.73 2.84 20.15
N ILE A 64 -0.54 4.10 19.78
CA ILE A 64 -0.77 5.28 20.60
C ILE A 64 -1.85 6.13 19.93
N LYS A 65 -2.96 6.35 20.63
CA LYS A 65 -4.02 7.28 20.22
C LYS A 65 -3.68 8.66 20.79
N ASP A 66 -3.38 9.62 19.93
CA ASP A 66 -3.11 11.00 20.32
C ASP A 66 -4.42 11.73 20.67
N THR A 67 -4.31 12.83 21.40
CA THR A 67 -5.45 13.66 21.84
C THR A 67 -6.18 14.30 20.66
N ASN A 68 -5.48 14.51 19.54
CA ASN A 68 -6.00 15.08 18.31
C ASN A 68 -6.64 14.05 17.37
N SER A 69 -6.89 12.81 17.83
CA SER A 69 -7.41 11.70 17.00
C SER A 69 -6.46 11.14 15.93
N ALA A 70 -5.18 11.56 15.95
CA ALA A 70 -4.12 10.92 15.19
C ALA A 70 -3.71 9.59 15.86
N LEU A 71 -3.65 8.52 15.08
CA LEU A 71 -3.16 7.22 15.50
C LEU A 71 -1.69 7.11 15.13
N LYS A 72 -0.83 6.77 16.09
CA LYS A 72 0.59 6.49 15.89
C LYS A 72 0.85 5.04 16.20
N PHE A 73 1.58 4.34 15.34
CA PHE A 73 1.94 2.93 15.53
C PHE A 73 3.15 2.60 14.66
N GLN A 74 3.76 1.44 14.90
CA GLN A 74 4.82 0.93 14.03
C GLN A 74 4.34 -0.30 13.27
N ILE A 75 4.81 -0.43 12.03
CA ILE A 75 4.70 -1.68 11.26
C ILE A 75 6.08 -2.26 10.99
N THR A 76 6.16 -3.59 10.95
CA THR A 76 7.39 -4.34 10.73
C THR A 76 7.19 -5.44 9.69
N ASP A 77 8.24 -5.80 8.98
CA ASP A 77 8.31 -7.03 8.19
C ASP A 77 9.11 -8.15 8.88
N GLY A 78 9.49 -7.94 10.14
CA GLY A 78 10.34 -8.84 10.93
C GLY A 78 11.83 -8.46 10.90
N THR A 79 12.26 -7.60 9.98
CA THR A 79 13.65 -7.12 9.88
C THR A 79 13.76 -5.64 10.21
N GLN A 80 12.86 -4.83 9.68
CA GLN A 80 12.85 -3.37 9.86
C GLN A 80 11.49 -2.90 10.38
N ASN A 81 11.48 -1.73 11.01
CA ASN A 81 10.29 -1.09 11.53
C ASN A 81 10.20 0.32 10.97
N ILE A 82 8.98 0.79 10.70
CA ILE A 82 8.72 2.18 10.34
C ILE A 82 7.62 2.76 11.24
N ASP A 83 7.78 4.03 11.59
CA ASP A 83 6.76 4.80 12.30
C ASP A 83 5.66 5.24 11.34
N VAL A 84 4.42 5.01 11.72
CA VAL A 84 3.24 5.37 10.95
C VAL A 84 2.37 6.32 11.76
N THR A 85 1.93 7.41 11.12
CA THR A 85 0.87 8.28 11.63
C THR A 85 -0.33 8.21 10.70
N TYR A 86 -1.52 7.98 11.26
CA TYR A 86 -2.77 7.85 10.52
C TYR A 86 -3.84 8.74 11.14
N GLU A 87 -4.48 9.57 10.31
CA GLU A 87 -5.62 10.41 10.70
C GLU A 87 -6.86 9.95 9.93
N GLY A 88 -7.77 9.24 10.60
CA GLY A 88 -8.97 8.73 9.94
C GLY A 88 -9.76 7.71 10.75
N ILE A 89 -10.60 6.95 10.04
CA ILE A 89 -11.43 5.90 10.64
C ILE A 89 -10.59 4.65 10.80
N ILE A 90 -10.34 4.26 12.04
CA ILE A 90 -9.58 3.05 12.38
C ILE A 90 -10.50 1.83 12.19
N PRO A 91 -10.12 0.81 11.40
CA PRO A 91 -10.90 -0.42 11.28
C PRO A 91 -11.05 -1.13 12.64
N ASP A 92 -12.22 -1.72 12.92
CA ASP A 92 -12.47 -2.42 14.20
C ASP A 92 -11.53 -3.60 14.46
N ILE A 93 -11.04 -4.23 13.39
CA ILE A 93 -10.11 -5.37 13.45
C ILE A 93 -8.64 -4.95 13.59
N PHE A 94 -8.34 -3.65 13.60
CA PHE A 94 -6.97 -3.16 13.74
C PHE A 94 -6.50 -3.33 15.19
N ALA A 95 -5.45 -4.13 15.38
CA ALA A 95 -4.88 -4.45 16.68
C ALA A 95 -3.39 -4.81 16.54
N ASP A 96 -2.75 -5.03 17.68
CA ASP A 96 -1.39 -5.59 17.75
C ASP A 96 -1.32 -6.94 17.01
N ASP A 97 -0.18 -7.22 16.38
CA ASP A 97 0.11 -8.47 15.66
C ASP A 97 -0.80 -8.76 14.44
N VAL A 98 -1.57 -7.77 13.99
CA VAL A 98 -2.37 -7.85 12.77
C VAL A 98 -1.55 -7.38 11.58
N GLU A 99 -1.67 -8.07 10.45
CA GLU A 99 -1.10 -7.59 9.19
C GLU A 99 -1.89 -6.38 8.70
N ALA A 100 -1.21 -5.25 8.58
CA ALA A 100 -1.76 -3.98 8.13
C ALA A 100 -1.14 -3.57 6.80
N VAL A 101 -1.93 -2.84 6.02
CA VAL A 101 -1.52 -2.22 4.78
C VAL A 101 -1.87 -0.74 4.88
N VAL A 102 -0.86 0.10 4.78
CA VAL A 102 -0.98 1.56 4.87
C VAL A 102 -0.70 2.16 3.50
N GLU A 103 -1.46 3.15 3.09
CA GLU A 103 -1.18 3.93 1.88
C GLU A 103 -1.06 5.39 2.25
N GLY A 104 -0.02 6.04 1.73
CA GLY A 104 0.32 7.40 2.11
C GLY A 104 1.67 7.81 1.57
N VAL A 105 2.30 8.77 2.24
CA VAL A 105 3.57 9.36 1.83
C VAL A 105 4.62 9.12 2.91
N TYR A 106 5.81 8.69 2.50
CA TYR A 106 6.96 8.64 3.40
C TYR A 106 7.60 10.03 3.48
N ALA A 107 7.50 10.68 4.64
CA ALA A 107 7.98 12.03 4.84
C ALA A 107 9.46 12.05 5.23
N LYS A 108 10.12 13.19 5.00
CA LYS A 108 11.57 13.39 5.27
C LYS A 108 11.96 13.36 6.74
N ASN A 109 10.99 13.27 7.64
CA ASN A 109 11.16 13.07 9.08
C ASN A 109 11.17 11.57 9.45
N ASP A 110 11.26 10.69 8.46
CA ASP A 110 11.23 9.22 8.58
C ASP A 110 9.91 8.66 9.16
N VAL A 111 8.84 9.45 9.10
CA VAL A 111 7.48 9.03 9.47
C VAL A 111 6.66 8.78 8.21
N PHE A 112 5.92 7.67 8.19
CA PHE A 112 4.95 7.37 7.16
C PHE A 112 3.61 8.03 7.50
N GLU A 113 3.22 9.03 6.71
CA GLU A 113 1.94 9.73 6.84
C GLU A 113 0.89 8.98 6.01
N ALA A 114 0.06 8.17 6.69
CA ALA A 114 -0.94 7.32 6.05
C ALA A 114 -2.27 8.07 5.83
N ASP A 115 -2.77 7.99 4.60
CA ASP A 115 -4.11 8.43 4.21
C ASP A 115 -5.15 7.30 4.37
N ILE A 116 -4.72 6.06 4.20
CA ILE A 116 -5.57 4.86 4.22
C ILE A 116 -4.90 3.81 5.11
N LEU A 117 -5.69 3.22 6.00
CA LEU A 117 -5.31 2.09 6.83
C LEU A 117 -6.25 0.91 6.56
N LEU A 118 -5.68 -0.20 6.09
CA LEU A 118 -6.37 -1.47 5.92
C LEU A 118 -5.77 -2.49 6.88
N ALA A 119 -6.61 -3.17 7.65
CA ALA A 119 -6.19 -4.31 8.45
C ALA A 119 -6.71 -5.59 7.78
N LYS A 120 -5.89 -6.63 7.70
CA LYS A 120 -6.33 -7.94 7.20
C LYS A 120 -7.01 -8.72 8.31
N CYS A 121 -8.15 -9.35 7.99
CA CYS A 121 -8.76 -10.33 8.89
C CYS A 121 -7.84 -11.55 8.99
N PRO A 122 -7.53 -12.07 10.20
CA PRO A 122 -6.89 -13.36 10.33
C PRO A 122 -7.91 -14.43 9.93
N THR A 123 -7.95 -14.81 8.65
CA THR A 123 -8.76 -15.95 8.21
C THR A 123 -8.08 -17.23 8.67
N LYS A 124 -8.37 -17.66 9.89
CA LYS A 124 -7.98 -18.98 10.36
C LYS A 124 -8.88 -20.02 9.68
N TYR A 125 -8.37 -20.66 8.62
CA TYR A 125 -9.01 -21.87 8.10
C TYR A 125 -8.53 -23.05 8.93
N GLU A 126 -9.27 -23.41 9.98
CA GLU A 126 -9.06 -24.68 10.68
C GLU A 126 -9.57 -25.81 9.76
N SER A 127 -8.63 -26.57 9.18
CA SER A 127 -8.99 -27.78 8.46
C SER A 127 -9.61 -28.78 9.43
N THR A 128 -10.75 -29.33 9.03
CA THR A 128 -11.55 -30.31 9.78
C THR A 128 -10.83 -31.63 10.06
N ASP A 129 -9.59 -31.83 9.60
CA ASP A 129 -8.77 -33.02 9.89
C ASP A 129 -8.51 -33.20 11.38
N SER A 130 -8.40 -32.11 12.15
CA SER A 130 -8.22 -32.16 13.61
C SER A 130 -9.45 -32.67 14.39
N LEU A 131 -10.61 -32.81 13.74
CA LEU A 131 -11.84 -33.34 14.36
C LEU A 131 -12.03 -34.85 14.16
N TYR A 132 -11.20 -35.51 13.35
CA TYR A 132 -11.30 -36.95 13.08
C TYR A 132 -10.28 -37.79 13.86
N GLU A 133 -9.11 -37.24 14.23
CA GLU A 133 -8.12 -37.94 15.07
C GLU A 133 -8.67 -38.31 16.46
N ASN A 134 -9.56 -37.47 17.01
CA ASN A 134 -10.11 -37.65 18.36
C ASN A 134 -11.23 -38.70 18.47
N LYS A 135 -11.67 -39.29 17.35
CA LYS A 135 -12.76 -40.28 17.33
C LYS A 135 -12.29 -41.74 17.26
N GLU A 136 -11.02 -42.00 16.89
CA GLU A 136 -10.48 -43.36 16.83
C GLU A 136 -9.82 -43.82 18.13
N ALA A 137 -9.45 -42.89 19.03
CA ALA A 137 -8.86 -43.22 20.35
C ALA A 137 -9.90 -43.58 21.44
N SER A 138 -11.20 -43.61 21.10
CA SER A 138 -12.29 -43.94 22.01
C SER A 138 -13.28 -44.93 21.36
N ASN A 139 -12.76 -46.04 20.83
CA ASN A 139 -13.55 -47.26 20.65
C ASN A 139 -12.70 -48.49 20.98
#